data_AF-A0A8X7BGD8-F1
#
_entry.id   AF-A0A8X7BGD8-F1
#
_cell.length_a   1.000
_cell.length_b   1.000
_cell.length_c   1.000
_cell.angle_alpha   90.00
_cell.angle_beta   90.00
_cell.angle_gamma   90.00
#
_symmetry.space_group_name_H-M   'P 1'
#
loop_
_entity.id
_entity.type
_entity.pdbx_description
1 polymer ?
#
loop_
_entity_poly.entity_id
_entity_poly.type
_entity_poly.pdbx_seq_one_letter_code
_entity_poly.pdbx_strand_id
1 'polypeptide(L)'
;MNGSWRIRSNLKLYKIYKQPDTVKCVKLQRLKWPGHLARMNVRCYKKILLAKPMGNKPRGRPTLKWIDCIEKDLNISKVKNWKTFAKSRDA
;
A
#
# COMPACT_ATOMS: atom_id res chain seq x y z
N MET A 1 23.06 -37.36 0.25
CA MET A 1 22.23 -37.38 -0.97
C MET A 1 21.93 -35.95 -1.43
N ASN A 2 22.78 -35.48 -2.35
CA ASN A 2 22.69 -34.36 -3.30
C ASN A 2 21.85 -33.13 -2.93
N GLY A 3 22.46 -32.21 -2.16
CA GLY A 3 22.01 -30.83 -2.01
C GLY A 3 22.20 -30.03 -3.30
N SER A 4 21.26 -30.13 -4.25
CA SER A 4 21.24 -29.25 -5.42
C SER A 4 20.46 -27.97 -5.12
N TRP A 5 21.14 -26.82 -5.21
CA TRP A 5 20.49 -25.52 -5.19
C TRP A 5 19.64 -25.36 -6.45
N ARG A 6 18.35 -25.09 -6.28
CA ARG A 6 17.42 -24.87 -7.39
C ARG A 6 16.65 -23.59 -7.16
N ILE A 7 16.57 -22.75 -8.18
CA ILE A 7 15.71 -21.56 -8.18
C ILE A 7 14.26 -22.04 -8.04
N ARG A 8 13.52 -21.46 -7.09
CA ARG A 8 12.09 -21.75 -6.87
C ARG A 8 11.29 -20.48 -7.05
N SER A 9 10.09 -20.61 -7.63
CA SER A 9 9.15 -19.49 -7.73
C SER A 9 8.48 -19.21 -6.38
N ASN A 10 8.07 -17.95 -6.17
CA ASN A 10 7.35 -17.53 -4.96
C ASN A 10 6.09 -18.38 -4.73
N LEU A 11 5.35 -18.72 -5.79
CA LEU A 11 4.18 -19.60 -5.69
C LEU A 11 4.53 -20.97 -5.09
N LYS A 12 5.69 -21.53 -5.47
CA LYS A 12 6.15 -22.82 -4.97
C LYS A 12 6.59 -22.72 -3.50
N LEU A 13 7.23 -21.62 -3.13
CA LEU A 13 7.60 -21.34 -1.73
C LEU A 13 6.36 -21.18 -0.84
N TYR A 14 5.37 -20.40 -1.26
CA TYR A 14 4.12 -20.20 -0.50
C TYR A 14 3.38 -21.52 -0.24
N LYS A 15 3.33 -22.43 -1.24
CA LYS A 15 2.71 -23.75 -1.08
C LYS A 15 3.45 -24.64 -0.07
N ILE A 16 4.78 -24.64 -0.13
CA ILE A 16 5.62 -25.51 0.72
C ILE A 16 5.58 -25.06 2.17
N TYR A 17 5.75 -23.75 2.40
CA TYR A 17 5.84 -23.20 3.75
C TYR A 17 4.49 -22.75 4.31
N LYS A 18 3.39 -22.93 3.55
CA LYS A 18 2.04 -22.43 3.88
C LYS A 18 2.05 -20.95 4.28
N GLN A 19 2.96 -20.18 3.69
CA GLN A 19 3.13 -18.77 4.02
C GLN A 19 2.09 -17.92 3.29
N PRO A 20 1.58 -16.86 3.94
CA PRO A 20 0.69 -15.92 3.29
C PRO A 20 1.45 -15.20 2.17
N ASP A 21 0.74 -14.84 1.09
CA ASP A 21 1.32 -14.08 -0.01
C ASP A 21 1.88 -12.75 0.51
N THR A 22 3.21 -12.62 0.49
CA THR A 22 3.93 -11.45 0.97
C THR A 22 3.44 -10.17 0.30
N VAL A 23 3.14 -10.21 -1.00
CA VAL A 23 2.63 -9.04 -1.73
C VAL A 23 1.26 -8.64 -1.20
N LYS A 24 0.39 -9.62 -0.94
CA LYS A 24 -0.93 -9.39 -0.33
C LYS A 24 -0.81 -8.81 1.07
N CYS A 25 0.08 -9.35 1.91
CA CYS A 25 0.34 -8.83 3.26
C CYS A 25 0.80 -7.38 3.23
N VAL A 26 1.77 -7.03 2.37
CA VAL A 26 2.27 -5.66 2.23
C VAL A 26 1.17 -4.70 1.78
N LYS A 27 0.34 -5.11 0.80
CA LYS A 27 -0.80 -4.30 0.35
C LYS A 27 -1.82 -4.07 1.46
N LEU A 28 -2.18 -5.11 2.21
CA LEU A 28 -3.10 -4.98 3.35
C LEU A 28 -2.55 -4.03 4.42
N GLN A 29 -1.26 -4.13 4.76
CA GLN A 29 -0.64 -3.21 5.70
C GLN A 29 -0.65 -1.77 5.19
N ARG A 30 -0.38 -1.55 3.89
CA ARG A 30 -0.47 -0.23 3.27
C ARG A 30 -1.87 0.37 3.39
N LEU A 31 -2.92 -0.43 3.23
CA LEU A 31 -4.32 0.01 3.29
C LEU A 31 -4.82 0.33 4.71
N LYS A 32 -4.18 -0.15 5.78
CA LYS A 32 -4.55 0.20 7.17
C LYS A 32 -4.28 1.68 7.51
N TRP A 33 -3.18 2.21 7.00
CA TRP A 33 -2.71 3.56 7.28
C TRP A 33 -3.57 4.72 6.76
N PRO A 34 -4.10 4.72 5.52
CA PRO A 34 -4.85 5.85 4.99
C PRO A 34 -6.09 6.20 5.82
N GLY A 35 -6.79 5.19 6.35
CA GLY A 35 -7.93 5.41 7.25
C GLY A 35 -7.52 6.11 8.55
N HIS A 36 -6.43 5.63 9.17
CA HIS A 36 -5.87 6.24 10.37
C HIS A 36 -5.46 7.70 10.14
N LEU A 37 -4.73 7.99 9.05
CA LEU A 37 -4.30 9.36 8.72
C LEU A 37 -5.49 10.30 8.45
N ALA A 38 -6.57 9.80 7.84
CA ALA A 38 -7.78 10.60 7.63
C ALA A 38 -8.41 11.05 8.95
N ARG A 39 -8.42 10.17 9.96
CA ARG A 39 -9.01 10.44 11.29
C ARG A 39 -8.09 11.20 12.22
N MET A 40 -6.77 11.10 12.03
CA MET A 40 -5.79 11.71 12.92
C MET A 40 -5.95 13.24 12.96
N ASN A 41 -5.98 13.83 14.17
CA ASN A 41 -6.16 15.27 14.33
C ASN A 41 -4.87 16.09 14.16
N VAL A 42 -3.77 15.44 13.79
CA VAL A 42 -2.47 16.09 13.63
C VAL A 42 -2.39 16.76 12.25
N ARG A 43 -2.31 18.09 12.23
CA ARG A 43 -2.31 18.91 11.00
C ARG A 43 -1.15 18.61 10.04
N CYS A 44 0.05 18.27 10.53
CA CYS A 44 1.23 18.10 9.68
C CYS A 44 1.09 16.94 8.69
N TYR A 45 0.60 15.78 9.13
CA TYR A 45 0.44 14.60 8.27
C TYR A 45 -0.64 14.81 7.21
N LYS A 46 -1.75 15.47 7.57
CA LYS A 46 -2.79 15.85 6.61
C LYS A 46 -2.24 16.79 5.53
N LYS A 47 -1.41 17.77 5.92
CA LYS A 47 -0.72 18.65 4.96
C LYS A 47 0.21 17.88 4.03
N ILE A 48 1.04 16.99 4.56
CA ILE A 48 1.98 16.19 3.75
C ILE A 48 1.22 15.28 2.76
N LEU A 49 0.16 14.62 3.22
CA LEU A 49 -0.64 13.72 2.39
C LEU A 49 -1.34 14.46 1.24
N LEU A 50 -1.87 15.65 1.52
CA LEU A 50 -2.60 16.47 0.54
C LEU A 50 -1.69 17.40 -0.26
N ALA A 51 -0.40 17.46 0.08
CA ALA A 51 0.55 18.34 -0.58
C ALA A 51 0.65 18.03 -2.07
N LYS A 52 0.39 19.05 -2.88
CA LYS A 52 0.69 19.05 -4.31
C LYS A 52 1.86 20.00 -4.53
N PRO A 53 3.12 19.52 -4.36
CA PRO A 53 4.28 20.35 -4.60
C PRO A 53 4.25 20.80 -6.07
N MET A 54 4.39 22.11 -6.28
CA MET A 54 4.49 22.70 -7.61
C MET A 54 5.90 22.51 -8.17
N GLY A 55 6.03 22.45 -9.49
CA GLY A 55 7.30 22.29 -10.19
C GLY A 55 7.64 20.85 -10.59
N ASN A 56 8.76 20.72 -11.32
CA ASN A 56 9.22 19.44 -11.84
C ASN A 56 9.99 18.64 -10.77
N LYS A 57 9.80 17.32 -10.77
CA LYS A 57 10.59 16.43 -9.93
C LYS A 57 12.04 16.37 -10.46
N PRO A 58 13.05 16.31 -9.58
CA PRO A 58 14.42 16.12 -10.01
C PRO A 58 14.60 14.78 -10.73
N ARG A 59 15.56 14.71 -11.65
CA ARG A 59 15.92 13.47 -12.34
C ARG A 59 16.25 12.38 -11.32
N GLY A 60 15.76 11.16 -11.56
CA GLY A 60 15.94 10.01 -10.69
C GLY A 60 14.92 9.87 -9.55
N ARG A 61 14.16 10.92 -9.20
CA ARG A 61 13.10 10.79 -8.19
C ARG A 61 11.89 10.06 -8.78
N PRO A 62 11.40 8.97 -8.15
CA PRO A 62 10.20 8.29 -8.62
C PRO A 62 9.00 9.24 -8.73
N THR A 63 8.28 9.15 -9.84
CA THR A 63 7.05 9.92 -10.05
C THR A 63 5.91 9.41 -9.19
N LEU A 64 5.93 8.12 -8.84
CA LEU A 64 4.93 7.42 -8.05
C LEU A 64 4.86 7.96 -6.62
N LYS A 65 3.66 8.33 -6.17
CA LYS A 65 3.39 8.74 -4.79
C LYS A 65 2.76 7.59 -4.01
N TRP A 66 2.90 7.65 -2.69
CA TRP A 66 2.26 6.68 -1.80
C TRP A 66 0.74 6.64 -1.94
N ILE A 67 0.10 7.80 -2.17
CA ILE A 67 -1.35 7.88 -2.37
C ILE A 67 -1.78 7.20 -3.66
N ASP A 68 -0.98 7.28 -4.73
CA ASP A 68 -1.25 6.61 -6.01
C ASP A 68 -1.23 5.08 -5.82
N CYS A 69 -0.30 4.57 -4.99
CA CYS A 69 -0.25 3.15 -4.63
C CYS A 69 -1.49 2.70 -3.86
N ILE A 70 -1.97 3.52 -2.91
CA ILE A 70 -3.21 3.23 -2.17
C ILE A 70 -4.41 3.21 -3.09
N GLU A 71 -4.55 4.22 -3.96
CA GLU A 71 -5.67 4.31 -4.91
C GLU A 71 -5.66 3.11 -5.87
N LYS A 72 -4.48 2.66 -6.32
CA LYS A 72 -4.34 1.44 -7.12
C LYS A 72 -4.77 0.19 -6.35
N ASP A 73 -4.32 0.01 -5.12
CA ASP A 73 -4.66 -1.17 -4.29
C ASP A 73 -6.16 -1.21 -3.93
N LEU A 74 -6.78 -0.05 -3.69
CA LEU A 74 -8.22 0.07 -3.45
C LEU A 74 -9.04 -0.18 -4.70
N ASN A 75 -8.59 0.29 -5.86
CA ASN A 75 -9.24 0.03 -7.14
C ASN A 75 -9.25 -1.46 -7.48
N ILE A 76 -8.12 -2.15 -7.26
CA ILE A 76 -8.03 -3.62 -7.40
C ILE A 76 -9.03 -4.31 -6.45
N SER A 77 -9.21 -3.77 -5.25
CA SER A 77 -10.15 -4.27 -4.24
C SER A 77 -11.59 -3.81 -4.45
N LYS A 78 -11.89 -3.07 -5.54
CA LYS A 78 -13.19 -2.47 -5.88
C LYS A 78 -13.78 -1.55 -4.80
N VAL A 79 -12.94 -1.01 -3.91
CA VAL A 79 -13.35 -0.05 -2.87
C VAL A 79 -13.29 1.36 -3.44
N LYS A 80 -14.45 2.01 -3.54
CA LYS A 80 -14.58 3.42 -3.97
C LYS A 80 -14.82 4.31 -2.75
N ASN A 81 -14.65 5.62 -2.91
CA ASN A 81 -15.00 6.64 -1.89
C ASN A 81 -14.37 6.40 -0.51
N TRP A 82 -13.20 5.77 -0.44
CA TRP A 82 -12.54 5.38 0.81
C TRP A 82 -12.29 6.54 1.77
N LYS A 83 -12.10 7.77 1.26
CA LYS A 83 -11.91 8.97 2.09
C LYS A 83 -13.14 9.31 2.92
N THR A 84 -14.34 9.03 2.38
CA THR A 84 -15.62 9.21 3.08
C THR A 84 -15.80 8.11 4.12
N PHE A 85 -15.59 6.84 3.73
CA PHE A 85 -15.62 5.70 4.65
C PHE A 85 -14.63 5.83 5.80
N ALA A 86 -13.43 6.35 5.53
CA ALA A 86 -12.40 6.55 6.55
C ALA A 86 -12.81 7.56 7.64
N LYS A 87 -13.65 8.54 7.28
CA LYS A 87 -14.12 9.60 8.17
C LYS A 87 -15.41 9.23 8.92
N SER A 88 -16.27 8.41 8.31
CA SER A 88 -17.47 7.88 8.97
C SER A 88 -17.06 7.07 10.19
N ARG A 89 -17.70 7.32 11.33
CA ARG A 89 -17.51 6.52 12.56
C ARG A 89 -18.43 5.31 12.60
N ASP A 90 -19.42 5.25 11.72
CA ASP A 90 -20.47 4.26 11.76
C ASP A 90 -20.21 3.19 10.69
N ALA A 91 -19.93 1.99 11.20
CA ALA A 91 -20.07 0.71 10.54
C ALA A 91 -21.09 -0.10 11.34
#